data_AF-A0A4Y8S7H5-F1
#
_entry.id   AF-A0A4Y8S7H5-F1
#
_cell.length_a   1.000
_cell.length_b   1.000
_cell.length_c   1.000
_cell.angle_alpha   90.00
_cell.angle_beta   90.00
_cell.angle_gamma   90.00
#
_symmetry.space_group_name_H-M   'P 1'
#
loop_
_entity.id
_entity.type
_entity.pdbx_description
1 polymer ?
#
loop_
_entity_poly.entity_id
_entity_poly.type
_entity_poly.pdbx_seq_one_letter_code
_entity_poly.pdbx_strand_id
1 'polypeptide(L)'
;MKKYLLLVLLFCLQISARAQSITFNDLTNLANLSDGQAHTYLTLGRVFKHEYIEEVDGKQIEHFRSISPKESEQTIIIGVNKVLPNTAVLHTITYTSRNPQHILNLVAQARRTRLVMQFQGADTYNNIYVFDNDFYRVSMYISTTENKGSVRIDQKEYVAY
;
A
#
# COMPACT_ATOMS: atom_id res chain seq x y z
N MET A 1 -17.00 -40.75 15.25
CA MET A 1 -15.91 -39.83 15.66
C MET A 1 -15.34 -38.95 14.54
N LYS A 2 -15.60 -39.20 13.23
CA LYS A 2 -15.10 -38.36 12.13
C LYS A 2 -15.80 -37.00 11.95
N LYS A 3 -17.00 -36.82 12.51
CA LYS A 3 -17.82 -35.60 12.34
C LYS A 3 -17.31 -34.40 13.16
N TYR A 4 -16.61 -34.64 14.26
CA TYR A 4 -16.07 -33.58 15.12
C TYR A 4 -14.74 -33.02 14.60
N LEU A 5 -14.03 -33.77 13.76
CA LEU A 5 -12.76 -33.32 13.18
C LEU A 5 -12.97 -32.12 12.25
N LEU A 6 -14.09 -32.08 11.53
CA LEU A 6 -14.43 -30.98 10.61
C LEU A 6 -14.80 -29.68 11.35
N LEU A 7 -15.45 -29.81 12.53
CA LEU A 7 -15.78 -28.69 13.40
C LEU A 7 -14.52 -28.09 14.07
N VAL A 8 -13.58 -28.94 14.50
CA VAL A 8 -12.28 -28.47 15.01
C VAL A 8 -11.46 -27.82 13.90
N LEU A 9 -11.49 -28.36 12.67
CA LEU A 9 -10.81 -27.77 11.51
C LEU A 9 -11.37 -26.37 11.16
N LEU A 10 -12.70 -26.19 11.22
CA LEU A 10 -13.36 -24.90 10.98
C LEU A 10 -13.03 -23.85 12.06
N PHE A 11 -12.85 -24.26 13.31
CA PHE A 11 -12.38 -23.36 14.39
C PHE A 11 -10.88 -23.04 14.26
N CYS A 12 -10.06 -23.97 13.78
CA CYS A 12 -8.64 -23.71 13.49
C CYS A 12 -8.41 -22.85 12.23
N LEU A 13 -9.40 -22.69 11.35
CA LEU A 13 -9.33 -21.77 10.21
C LEU A 13 -9.65 -20.31 10.59
N GLN A 14 -10.11 -20.06 11.82
CA GLN A 14 -10.26 -18.70 12.35
C GLN A 14 -8.93 -18.13 12.89
N ILE A 15 -7.78 -18.58 12.37
CA ILE A 15 -6.50 -17.91 12.60
C ILE A 15 -6.62 -16.50 12.03
N SER A 16 -7.01 -15.59 12.91
CA SER A 16 -6.84 -14.15 12.89
C SER A 16 -6.30 -13.63 11.57
N ALA A 17 -7.21 -13.31 10.66
CA ALA A 17 -6.98 -12.25 9.70
C ALA A 17 -6.76 -10.97 10.52
N ARG A 18 -5.51 -10.72 10.94
CA ARG A 18 -5.09 -9.40 11.41
C ARG A 18 -5.42 -8.46 10.26
N ALA A 19 -6.42 -7.62 10.47
CA ALA A 19 -7.17 -6.99 9.39
C ALA A 19 -6.33 -5.84 8.82
N GLN A 20 -5.35 -6.21 8.00
CA GLN A 20 -4.68 -5.30 7.09
C GLN A 20 -5.75 -4.48 6.38
N SER A 21 -5.69 -3.17 6.56
CA SER A 21 -6.81 -2.29 6.29
C SER A 21 -6.86 -1.81 4.85
N ILE A 22 -5.84 -2.16 4.06
CA ILE A 22 -5.73 -1.81 2.65
C ILE A 22 -5.08 -2.94 1.85
N THR A 23 -5.63 -3.26 0.68
CA THR A 23 -5.07 -4.25 -0.24
C THR A 23 -4.10 -3.62 -1.23
N PHE A 24 -3.34 -4.45 -1.94
CA PHE A 24 -2.46 -3.97 -3.01
C PHE A 24 -3.25 -3.30 -4.14
N ASN A 25 -4.43 -3.84 -4.47
CA ASN A 25 -5.30 -3.28 -5.51
C ASN A 25 -5.82 -1.89 -5.14
N ASP A 26 -6.16 -1.69 -3.86
CA ASP A 26 -6.60 -0.38 -3.36
C ASP A 26 -5.47 0.66 -3.51
N LEU A 27 -4.23 0.29 -3.19
CA LEU A 27 -3.07 1.18 -3.36
C LEU A 27 -2.82 1.53 -4.83
N THR A 28 -2.92 0.56 -5.74
CA THR A 28 -2.79 0.86 -7.18
C THR A 28 -3.97 1.68 -7.70
N ASN A 29 -5.18 1.47 -7.20
CA ASN A 29 -6.35 2.27 -7.58
C ASN A 29 -6.17 3.71 -7.14
N LEU A 30 -5.71 3.95 -5.91
CA LEU A 30 -5.40 5.30 -5.41
C LEU A 30 -4.42 6.05 -6.32
N ALA A 31 -3.44 5.35 -6.90
CA ALA A 31 -2.49 5.97 -7.82
C ALA A 31 -3.09 6.42 -9.18
N ASN A 32 -4.34 6.05 -9.48
CA ASN A 32 -5.07 6.49 -10.68
C ASN A 32 -6.16 7.52 -10.39
N LEU A 33 -6.41 7.82 -9.13
CA LEU A 33 -7.43 8.78 -8.72
C LEU A 33 -6.81 10.18 -8.65
N SER A 34 -7.62 11.20 -8.94
CA SER A 34 -7.24 12.57 -8.56
C SER A 34 -7.17 12.70 -7.05
N ASP A 35 -6.46 13.69 -6.54
CA ASP A 35 -6.24 13.85 -5.09
C ASP A 35 -7.58 13.93 -4.31
N GLY A 36 -8.58 14.64 -4.84
CA GLY A 36 -9.92 14.70 -4.22
C GLY A 36 -10.69 13.37 -4.26
N GLN A 37 -10.53 12.57 -5.32
CA GLN A 37 -11.10 11.23 -5.39
C GLN A 37 -10.41 10.27 -4.42
N ALA A 38 -9.09 10.35 -4.31
CA ALA A 38 -8.30 9.57 -3.37
C ALA A 38 -8.66 9.93 -1.92
N HIS A 39 -8.79 11.22 -1.59
CA HIS A 39 -9.28 11.69 -0.29
C HIS A 39 -10.64 11.08 0.04
N THR A 40 -11.59 11.14 -0.89
CA THR A 40 -12.93 10.60 -0.72
C THR A 40 -12.89 9.09 -0.50
N TYR A 41 -12.10 8.37 -1.30
CA TYR A 41 -11.93 6.92 -1.18
C TYR A 41 -11.42 6.52 0.21
N LEU A 42 -10.40 7.24 0.73
CA LEU A 42 -9.78 6.95 2.02
C LEU A 42 -10.69 7.27 3.22
N THR A 43 -11.52 8.30 3.10
CA THR A 43 -12.38 8.77 4.20
C THR A 43 -13.75 8.08 4.25
N LEU A 44 -14.34 7.72 3.10
CA LEU A 44 -15.69 7.20 3.01
C LEU A 44 -15.89 5.89 3.77
N GLY A 45 -14.91 4.98 3.69
CA GLY A 45 -14.96 3.68 4.37
C GLY A 45 -14.75 3.75 5.88
N ARG A 46 -14.41 4.91 6.45
CA ARG A 46 -14.01 5.10 7.86
C ARG A 46 -12.92 4.13 8.33
N VAL A 47 -12.08 3.68 7.40
CA VAL A 47 -10.90 2.87 7.69
C VAL A 47 -9.73 3.77 8.03
N PHE A 48 -9.58 4.87 7.29
CA PHE A 48 -8.60 5.90 7.50
C PHE A 48 -9.29 7.22 7.85
N LYS A 49 -8.62 8.02 8.68
CA LYS A 49 -8.96 9.42 8.93
C LYS A 49 -7.85 10.28 8.34
N HIS A 50 -8.25 11.42 7.79
CA HIS A 50 -7.32 12.49 7.44
C HIS A 50 -6.67 13.00 8.74
N GLU A 51 -5.34 13.08 8.75
CA GLU A 51 -4.56 13.51 9.92
C GLU A 51 -4.13 14.97 9.75
N TYR A 52 -3.46 15.30 8.66
CA TYR A 52 -3.04 16.67 8.33
C TYR A 52 -2.68 16.82 6.84
N ILE A 53 -2.61 18.08 6.41
CA ILE A 53 -2.08 18.50 5.10
C ILE A 53 -0.72 19.13 5.34
N GLU A 54 0.23 18.80 4.49
CA GLU A 54 1.56 19.40 4.41
C GLU A 54 1.71 20.09 3.05
N GLU A 55 2.25 21.31 3.03
CA GLU A 55 2.53 22.02 1.78
C GLU A 55 4.02 21.92 1.45
N VAL A 56 4.35 21.27 0.34
CA VAL A 56 5.73 21.08 -0.12
C VAL A 56 5.81 21.49 -1.58
N ASP A 57 6.66 22.48 -1.88
CA ASP A 57 6.85 23.02 -3.25
C ASP A 57 5.53 23.44 -3.93
N GLY A 58 4.59 24.01 -3.16
CA GLY A 58 3.27 24.42 -3.64
C GLY A 58 2.30 23.26 -3.90
N LYS A 59 2.62 22.04 -3.47
CA LYS A 59 1.74 20.87 -3.53
C LYS A 59 1.18 20.57 -2.16
N GLN A 60 -0.10 20.23 -2.12
CA GLN A 60 -0.75 19.73 -0.91
C GLN A 60 -0.57 18.22 -0.82
N ILE A 61 0.18 17.79 0.19
CA ILE A 61 0.41 16.39 0.53
C ILE A 61 -0.50 16.06 1.71
N GLU A 62 -1.40 15.11 1.52
CA GLU A 62 -2.34 14.71 2.56
C GLU A 62 -1.86 13.43 3.23
N HIS A 63 -1.91 13.45 4.56
CA HIS A 63 -1.52 12.33 5.41
C HIS A 63 -2.75 11.72 6.07
N PHE A 64 -2.90 10.41 5.95
CA PHE A 64 -4.01 9.64 6.51
C PHE A 64 -3.49 8.60 7.47
N ARG A 65 -4.28 8.31 8.51
CA ARG A 65 -3.96 7.29 9.52
C ARG A 65 -5.14 6.38 9.76
N SER A 66 -4.86 5.09 9.99
CA SER A 66 -5.89 4.11 10.33
C SER A 66 -6.66 4.49 11.60
N ILE A 67 -7.97 4.32 11.60
CA ILE A 67 -8.85 4.66 12.74
C ILE A 67 -8.85 3.53 13.80
N SER A 68 -8.76 2.27 13.37
CA SER A 68 -8.88 1.12 14.26
C SER A 68 -7.74 1.08 15.28
N PRO A 69 -8.02 1.11 16.60
CA PRO A 69 -7.00 0.94 17.63
C PRO A 69 -6.57 -0.52 17.81
N LYS A 70 -7.29 -1.47 17.20
CA LYS A 70 -7.02 -2.91 17.30
C LYS A 70 -5.98 -3.39 16.29
N GLU A 71 -5.82 -2.65 15.20
CA GLU A 71 -4.85 -2.95 14.16
C GLU A 71 -3.59 -2.13 14.38
N SER A 72 -2.44 -2.67 13.97
CA SER A 72 -1.21 -1.88 13.96
C SER A 72 -1.39 -0.66 13.08
N GLU A 73 -0.83 0.46 13.53
CA GLU A 73 -0.91 1.73 12.83
C GLU A 73 -0.49 1.59 11.37
N GLN A 74 -1.31 2.19 10.52
CA GLN A 74 -1.10 2.29 9.09
C GLN A 74 -1.27 3.74 8.67
N THR A 75 -0.40 4.21 7.78
CA THR A 75 -0.51 5.55 7.20
C THR A 75 -0.53 5.47 5.68
N ILE A 76 -1.23 6.42 5.05
CA ILE A 76 -1.27 6.60 3.60
C ILE A 76 -0.98 8.06 3.32
N ILE A 77 -0.13 8.31 2.34
CA ILE A 77 0.24 9.63 1.86
C ILE A 77 -0.16 9.73 0.39
N ILE A 78 -0.89 10.78 0.04
CA ILE A 78 -1.33 11.13 -1.33
C ILE A 78 -0.95 12.60 -1.64
N GLY A 79 -1.18 13.05 -2.86
CA GLY A 79 -0.85 14.43 -3.30
C GLY A 79 0.59 14.61 -3.80
N VAL A 80 1.43 13.58 -3.66
CA VAL A 80 2.74 13.55 -4.33
C VAL A 80 2.53 13.23 -5.80
N ASN A 81 2.85 14.18 -6.67
CA ASN A 81 2.63 14.03 -8.11
C ASN A 81 3.75 14.65 -8.96
N LYS A 82 3.80 14.26 -10.24
CA LYS A 82 4.64 14.84 -11.29
C LYS A 82 3.75 15.26 -12.46
N VAL A 83 3.77 16.54 -12.81
CA VAL A 83 3.09 17.06 -14.00
C VAL A 83 4.02 16.91 -15.20
N LEU A 84 3.53 16.25 -16.26
CA LEU A 84 4.24 16.05 -17.52
C LEU A 84 4.05 17.27 -18.45
N PRO A 85 4.90 17.44 -19.49
CA PRO A 85 4.76 18.54 -20.45
C PRO A 85 3.41 18.58 -21.18
N ASN A 86 2.76 17.41 -21.33
CA ASN A 86 1.42 17.28 -21.91
C ASN A 86 0.29 17.52 -20.88
N THR A 87 0.60 18.06 -19.71
CA THR A 87 -0.31 18.32 -18.57
C THR A 87 -0.86 17.08 -17.86
N ALA A 88 -0.48 15.86 -18.28
CA ALA A 88 -0.84 14.66 -17.54
C ALA A 88 -0.16 14.64 -16.16
N VAL A 89 -0.87 14.14 -15.16
CA VAL A 89 -0.40 14.08 -13.78
C VAL A 89 -0.11 12.62 -13.43
N LEU A 90 1.12 12.35 -13.00
CA LEU A 90 1.54 11.04 -12.49
C LEU A 90 1.53 11.08 -10.97
N HIS A 91 0.79 10.18 -10.34
CA HIS A 91 0.64 10.16 -8.89
C HIS A 91 1.63 9.19 -8.23
N THR A 92 1.96 9.48 -6.97
CA THR A 92 2.72 8.61 -6.09
C THR A 92 1.94 8.37 -4.82
N ILE A 93 1.76 7.10 -4.46
CA ILE A 93 1.11 6.70 -3.21
C ILE A 93 2.16 6.07 -2.30
N THR A 94 2.21 6.52 -1.06
CA THR A 94 3.05 5.89 -0.03
C THR A 94 2.16 5.32 1.07
N TYR A 95 2.32 4.04 1.35
CA TYR A 95 1.72 3.35 2.48
C TYR A 95 2.81 2.96 3.47
N THR A 96 2.56 3.13 4.77
CA THR A 96 3.43 2.58 5.81
C THR A 96 2.63 1.80 6.83
N SER A 97 3.26 0.82 7.48
CA SER A 97 2.66 0.10 8.59
C SER A 97 3.67 -0.24 9.67
N ARG A 98 3.23 -0.23 10.93
CA ARG A 98 3.94 -0.77 12.10
C ARG A 98 3.84 -2.30 12.25
N ASN A 99 3.32 -2.98 11.24
CA ASN A 99 3.30 -4.44 11.16
C ASN A 99 3.96 -4.91 9.86
N PRO A 100 5.20 -5.42 9.90
CA PRO A 100 5.90 -5.97 8.74
C PRO A 100 5.10 -7.02 7.96
N GLN A 101 4.21 -7.77 8.63
CA GLN A 101 3.36 -8.77 7.97
C GLN A 101 2.41 -8.15 6.94
N HIS A 102 1.95 -6.91 7.15
CA HIS A 102 1.13 -6.22 6.15
C HIS A 102 1.90 -6.02 4.84
N ILE A 103 3.19 -5.68 4.93
CA ILE A 103 4.04 -5.51 3.75
C ILE A 103 4.32 -6.85 3.09
N LEU A 104 4.61 -7.91 3.85
CA LEU A 104 4.75 -9.26 3.30
C LEU A 104 3.50 -9.72 2.55
N ASN A 105 2.31 -9.42 3.08
CA ASN A 105 1.05 -9.71 2.41
C ASN A 105 0.90 -8.90 1.11
N LEU A 106 1.32 -7.64 1.09
CA LEU A 106 1.33 -6.81 -0.14
C LEU A 106 2.33 -7.33 -1.17
N VAL A 107 3.52 -7.79 -0.75
CA VAL A 107 4.50 -8.47 -1.63
C VAL A 107 3.85 -9.72 -2.25
N ALA A 108 3.16 -10.54 -1.44
CA ALA A 108 2.48 -11.73 -1.92
C ALA A 108 1.33 -11.41 -2.90
N GLN A 109 0.59 -10.32 -2.67
CA GLN A 109 -0.45 -9.83 -3.59
C GLN A 109 0.16 -9.32 -4.89
N ALA A 110 1.22 -8.50 -4.83
CA ALA A 110 1.91 -7.97 -6.01
C ALA A 110 2.48 -9.09 -6.90
N ARG A 111 3.03 -10.16 -6.31
CA ARG A 111 3.48 -11.35 -7.07
C ARG A 111 2.37 -12.06 -7.85
N ARG A 112 1.11 -11.89 -7.45
CA ARG A 112 -0.06 -12.49 -8.12
C ARG A 112 -0.68 -11.58 -9.17
N THR A 113 -0.24 -10.33 -9.29
CA THR A 113 -0.70 -9.41 -10.33
C THR A 113 0.21 -9.49 -11.56
N ARG A 114 -0.09 -8.70 -12.61
CA ARG A 114 0.74 -8.61 -13.83
C ARG A 114 2.02 -7.78 -13.62
N LEU A 115 2.50 -7.66 -12.39
CA LEU A 115 3.76 -6.98 -12.08
C LEU A 115 4.92 -7.97 -12.11
N VAL A 116 6.00 -7.59 -12.75
CA VAL A 116 7.24 -8.37 -12.82
C VAL A 116 8.16 -7.91 -11.70
N MET A 117 8.67 -8.83 -10.89
CA MET A 117 9.70 -8.53 -9.90
C MET A 117 11.01 -8.21 -10.62
N GLN A 118 11.44 -6.96 -10.57
CA GLN A 118 12.69 -6.49 -11.15
C GLN A 118 13.86 -6.64 -10.17
N PHE A 119 13.57 -6.59 -8.87
CA PHE A 119 14.61 -6.67 -7.84
C PHE A 119 14.07 -7.30 -6.55
N GLN A 120 14.91 -8.12 -5.94
CA GLN A 120 14.77 -8.59 -4.56
C GLN A 120 16.16 -8.60 -3.93
N GLY A 121 16.31 -7.89 -2.82
CA GLY A 121 17.57 -7.81 -2.10
C GLY A 121 17.39 -7.19 -0.72
N ALA A 122 18.48 -6.74 -0.13
CA ALA A 122 18.46 -6.04 1.15
C ALA A 122 19.56 -4.98 1.18
N ASP A 123 19.34 -3.93 1.94
CA ASP A 123 20.37 -3.02 2.41
C ASP A 123 20.63 -3.23 3.91
N THR A 124 21.34 -2.31 4.55
CA THR A 124 21.66 -2.39 5.99
C THR A 124 20.40 -2.38 6.89
N TYR A 125 19.31 -1.77 6.43
CA TYR A 125 18.13 -1.44 7.23
C TYR A 125 16.84 -2.11 6.74
N ASN A 126 16.81 -2.62 5.51
CA ASN A 126 15.58 -3.08 4.87
C ASN A 126 15.81 -4.29 3.97
N ASN A 127 14.85 -5.21 3.98
CA ASN A 127 14.58 -6.08 2.83
C ASN A 127 13.80 -5.26 1.79
N ILE A 128 14.20 -5.37 0.53
CA ILE A 128 13.71 -4.53 -0.56
C ILE A 128 13.16 -5.42 -1.68
N TYR A 129 11.96 -5.10 -2.13
CA TYR A 129 11.31 -5.73 -3.27
C TYR A 129 10.85 -4.65 -4.25
N VAL A 130 11.26 -4.77 -5.51
CA VAL A 130 10.81 -3.86 -6.57
C VAL A 130 10.07 -4.65 -7.64
N PHE A 131 8.86 -4.21 -7.91
CA PHE A 131 7.96 -4.73 -8.92
C PHE A 131 7.68 -3.65 -9.96
N ASP A 132 7.44 -4.07 -11.20
CA ASP A 132 7.35 -3.16 -12.31
C ASP A 132 6.44 -3.70 -13.42
N ASN A 133 5.69 -2.81 -14.07
CA ASN A 133 5.05 -3.05 -15.36
C ASN A 133 4.97 -1.72 -16.14
N ASP A 134 4.19 -1.70 -17.22
CA ASP A 134 4.01 -0.53 -18.07
C ASP A 134 3.38 0.68 -17.35
N PHE A 135 2.62 0.45 -16.28
CA PHE A 135 1.83 1.49 -15.61
C PHE A 135 2.41 1.94 -14.26
N TYR A 136 3.12 1.06 -13.55
CA TYR A 136 3.58 1.31 -12.19
C TYR A 136 4.99 0.80 -11.96
N ARG A 137 5.71 1.53 -11.11
CA ARG A 137 6.84 1.00 -10.36
C ARG A 137 6.44 0.92 -8.89
N VAL A 138 6.60 -0.25 -8.29
CA VAL A 138 6.23 -0.51 -6.89
C VAL A 138 7.47 -0.93 -6.12
N SER A 139 7.83 -0.14 -5.12
CA SER A 139 8.95 -0.43 -4.22
C SER A 139 8.41 -0.74 -2.83
N MET A 140 8.77 -1.89 -2.27
CA MET A 140 8.35 -2.32 -0.94
C MET A 140 9.57 -2.52 -0.06
N TYR A 141 9.52 -1.98 1.14
CA TYR A 141 10.60 -1.99 2.11
C TYR A 141 10.09 -2.59 3.42
N ILE A 142 10.82 -3.56 3.95
CA ILE A 142 10.54 -4.17 5.25
C ILE A 142 11.76 -3.95 6.12
N SER A 143 11.61 -3.16 7.19
CA SER A 143 12.75 -2.87 8.04
C SER A 143 13.26 -4.13 8.74
N THR A 144 14.57 -4.29 8.79
CA THR A 144 15.28 -5.36 9.50
C THR A 144 15.55 -5.01 10.96
N THR A 145 15.48 -3.72 11.31
CA THR A 145 15.80 -3.18 12.63
C THR A 145 14.57 -2.68 13.39
N GLU A 146 13.50 -2.34 12.68
CA GLU A 146 12.27 -1.82 13.25
C GLU A 146 11.07 -2.68 12.85
N ASN A 147 10.05 -2.73 13.71
CA ASN A 147 8.76 -3.35 13.36
C ASN A 147 7.94 -2.42 12.46
N LYS A 148 8.45 -2.13 11.26
CA LYS A 148 7.74 -1.31 10.27
C LYS A 148 8.10 -1.73 8.85
N GLY A 149 7.29 -1.26 7.91
CA GLY A 149 7.68 -1.23 6.51
C GLY A 149 6.79 -0.30 5.70
N SER A 150 7.10 -0.19 4.42
CA SER A 150 6.43 0.73 3.51
C SER A 150 6.27 0.15 2.12
N VAL A 151 5.29 0.69 1.40
CA VAL A 151 5.07 0.47 -0.02
C VAL A 151 4.97 1.85 -0.68
N ARG A 152 5.74 2.05 -1.74
CA ARG A 152 5.67 3.20 -2.62
C ARG A 152 5.25 2.76 -4.01
N ILE A 153 4.20 3.36 -4.54
CA ILE A 153 3.71 3.12 -5.90
C ILE A 153 3.87 4.42 -6.67
N ASP A 154 4.75 4.41 -7.66
CA ASP A 154 4.94 5.50 -8.61
C ASP A 154 4.23 5.15 -9.92
N GLN A 155 3.27 5.99 -10.33
CA GLN A 155 2.64 5.88 -11.65
C GLN A 155 3.64 6.27 -12.73
N LYS A 156 3.63 5.53 -13.84
CA LYS A 156 4.50 5.78 -14.99
C LYS A 156 3.77 6.54 -16.08
N GLU A 157 4.54 7.27 -16.86
CA GLU A 157 4.08 7.78 -18.14
C GLU A 157 3.76 6.60 -19.06
N TYR A 158 2.53 6.58 -19.56
CA TYR A 158 2.15 5.60 -20.57
C TYR A 158 2.76 5.99 -21.91
N VAL A 159 3.70 5.18 -22.39
CA VAL A 159 4.26 5.31 -23.74
C VAL A 159 3.55 4.29 -24.62
N ALA A 160 2.66 4.76 -25.50
CA ALA A 160 2.08 3.91 -26.54
C ALA A 160 3.19 3.54 -27.54
N TYR A 161 3.46 2.24 -27.68
CA TYR A 161 4.32 1.70 -28.74
C TYR A 161 3.54 1.52 -30.04
#